data_AF-A0A699T5V4-F1
#
_entry.id   AF-A0A699T5V4-F1
#
_cell.length_a   1.000
_cell.length_b   1.000
_cell.length_c   1.000
_cell.angle_alpha   90.00
_cell.angle_beta   90.00
_cell.angle_gamma   90.00
#
_symmetry.space_group_name_H-M   'P 1'
#
loop_
_entity.id
_entity.type
_entity.pdbx_description
1 polymer ?
#
loop_
_entity_poly.entity_id
_entity_poly.type
_entity_poly.pdbx_seq_one_letter_code
_entity_poly.pdbx_strand_id
1 'polypeptide(L)'
;MIGDMRLQFLDLLSDIGFVDKSKGANVYNQYSDDMEMVCAVLCAGLYPNVVQCKRRGKRTALYTKEVGKVDIHPASVNAGVHLFPLPYMVYSEK
;
A
#
# COMPACT_ATOMS: atom_id res chain seq x y z
N MET A 1 2.79 -4.23 -20.30
CA MET A 1 3.41 -4.94 -19.15
C MET A 1 2.54 -4.88 -17.91
N ILE A 2 2.38 -3.73 -17.22
CA ILE A 2 1.52 -3.70 -16.00
C ILE A 2 0.03 -3.89 -16.31
N GLY A 3 -0.44 -3.37 -17.46
CA GLY A 3 -1.81 -3.62 -17.94
C GLY A 3 -2.08 -5.11 -18.14
N ASP A 4 -1.15 -5.81 -18.78
CA ASP A 4 -1.28 -7.26 -19.06
C ASP A 4 -1.30 -8.07 -17.76
N MET A 5 -0.43 -7.75 -16.80
CA MET A 5 -0.43 -8.41 -15.48
C MET A 5 -1.75 -8.17 -14.71
N ARG A 6 -2.33 -6.97 -14.80
CA ARG A 6 -3.64 -6.69 -14.19
C ARG A 6 -4.75 -7.56 -14.77
N LEU A 7 -4.74 -7.79 -16.08
CA LEU A 7 -5.71 -8.68 -16.72
C LEU A 7 -5.49 -10.14 -16.32
N GLN A 8 -4.24 -10.59 -16.24
CA GLN A 8 -3.92 -11.93 -15.76
C GLN A 8 -4.41 -12.16 -14.32
N PHE A 9 -4.23 -11.20 -13.41
CA PHE A 9 -4.78 -11.32 -12.06
C PHE A 9 -6.31 -11.33 -12.03
N LEU A 10 -6.96 -10.54 -12.89
CA LEU A 10 -8.41 -10.56 -13.04
C LEU A 10 -8.92 -11.93 -13.53
N ASP A 11 -8.20 -12.55 -14.46
CA ASP A 11 -8.51 -13.89 -14.95
C ASP A 11 -8.43 -14.92 -13.82
N LEU A 12 -7.33 -14.93 -13.07
CA LEU A 12 -7.15 -15.83 -11.93
C LEU A 12 -8.25 -15.65 -10.87
N LEU A 13 -8.59 -14.40 -10.52
CA LEU A 13 -9.67 -14.10 -9.56
C LEU A 13 -11.05 -14.58 -10.05
N SER A 14 -11.27 -14.53 -11.37
CA SER A 14 -12.50 -15.04 -11.98
C SER A 14 -12.56 -16.56 -11.93
N ASP A 15 -11.45 -17.24 -12.20
CA ASP A 15 -11.36 -18.70 -12.24
C ASP A 15 -11.62 -19.32 -10.85
N ILE A 16 -11.21 -18.63 -9.78
CA ILE A 16 -11.49 -19.06 -8.39
C ILE A 16 -12.85 -18.57 -7.84
N GLY A 17 -13.66 -17.90 -8.68
CA GLY A 17 -15.03 -17.49 -8.33
C GLY A 17 -15.15 -16.20 -7.51
N PHE A 18 -14.08 -15.42 -7.36
CA PHE A 18 -14.13 -14.12 -6.65
C PHE A 18 -14.66 -12.99 -7.53
N VAL A 19 -14.52 -13.11 -8.85
CA VAL A 19 -15.01 -12.12 -9.82
C VAL A 19 -15.85 -12.81 -10.89
N ASP A 20 -17.07 -12.32 -11.08
CA ASP A 20 -17.90 -12.63 -12.24
C ASP A 20 -17.76 -11.49 -13.26
N LYS A 21 -17.03 -11.77 -14.35
CA LYS A 21 -16.76 -10.81 -15.44
C LYS A 21 -18.02 -10.36 -16.18
N SER A 22 -19.10 -11.14 -16.14
CA SER A 22 -20.36 -10.78 -16.82
C SER A 22 -21.07 -9.60 -16.16
N LYS A 23 -20.82 -9.37 -14.86
CA LYS A 23 -21.42 -8.26 -14.09
C LYS A 23 -20.79 -6.90 -14.38
N GLY A 24 -19.69 -6.87 -15.14
CA GLY A 24 -18.93 -5.65 -15.42
C GLY A 24 -18.10 -5.16 -14.23
N ALA A 25 -17.10 -4.33 -14.52
CA ALA A 25 -16.09 -3.92 -13.54
C ALA A 25 -16.62 -3.00 -12.43
N ASN A 26 -17.67 -2.21 -12.70
CA ASN A 26 -18.21 -1.22 -11.76
C ASN A 26 -18.70 -1.84 -10.45
N VAL A 27 -19.19 -3.08 -10.48
CA VAL A 27 -19.65 -3.81 -9.28
C VAL A 27 -18.49 -4.10 -8.32
N TYR A 28 -17.26 -4.25 -8.84
CA TYR A 28 -16.06 -4.54 -8.05
C TYR A 28 -15.22 -3.29 -7.73
N ASN A 29 -15.47 -2.19 -8.44
CA ASN A 29 -14.71 -0.94 -8.33
C ASN A 29 -15.47 0.15 -7.53
N GLN A 30 -16.53 -0.20 -6.80
CA GLN A 30 -17.32 0.78 -6.05
C GLN A 30 -16.48 1.67 -5.11
N TYR A 31 -15.40 1.13 -4.53
CA TYR A 31 -14.50 1.84 -3.62
C TYR A 31 -13.16 2.21 -4.25
N SER A 32 -13.06 2.23 -5.59
CA SER A 32 -11.77 2.50 -6.26
C SER A 32 -11.23 3.91 -5.98
N ASP A 33 -12.12 4.87 -5.71
CA ASP A 33 -11.78 6.26 -5.41
C ASP A 33 -11.73 6.57 -3.90
N ASP A 34 -12.04 5.58 -3.06
CA ASP A 34 -11.94 5.67 -1.60
C ASP A 34 -10.50 5.33 -1.17
N MET A 35 -9.73 6.38 -0.90
CA MET A 35 -8.31 6.24 -0.60
C MET A 35 -8.06 5.46 0.69
N GLU A 36 -8.93 5.58 1.69
CA GLU A 36 -8.85 4.84 2.94
C GLU A 36 -9.03 3.35 2.70
N MET A 37 -9.98 2.94 1.85
CA MET A 37 -10.18 1.54 1.44
C MET A 37 -8.98 1.01 0.66
N VAL A 38 -8.47 1.76 -0.31
CA VAL A 38 -7.26 1.37 -1.06
C VAL A 38 -6.05 1.23 -0.12
N CYS A 39 -5.85 2.16 0.80
CA CYS A 39 -4.80 2.08 1.81
C CYS A 39 -4.96 0.86 2.72
N ALA A 40 -6.19 0.51 3.12
CA ALA A 40 -6.46 -0.67 3.95
C ALA A 40 -6.09 -1.97 3.22
N VAL A 41 -6.43 -2.11 1.93
CA VAL A 41 -6.05 -3.28 1.12
C VAL A 41 -4.54 -3.36 0.94
N LEU A 42 -3.86 -2.23 0.69
CA LEU A 42 -2.39 -2.20 0.63
C LEU A 42 -1.75 -2.60 1.96
N CYS A 43 -2.30 -2.11 3.08
CA CYS A 43 -1.84 -2.52 4.41
C CYS A 43 -2.01 -4.03 4.63
N ALA A 44 -3.14 -4.61 4.20
CA ALA A 44 -3.36 -6.05 4.33
C ALA A 44 -2.36 -6.88 3.50
N GLY A 45 -2.03 -6.43 2.28
CA GLY A 45 -1.08 -7.13 1.40
C GLY A 45 0.39 -6.95 1.78
N LEU A 46 0.75 -5.84 2.42
CA LEU A 46 2.14 -5.52 2.79
C LEU A 46 2.46 -5.84 4.25
N TYR A 47 1.47 -6.12 5.10
CA TYR A 47 1.73 -6.58 6.47
C TYR A 47 2.54 -7.89 6.46
N PRO A 48 3.55 -8.08 7.34
CA PRO A 48 3.88 -7.29 8.53
C PRO A 48 4.92 -6.17 8.33
N ASN A 49 5.21 -5.77 7.08
CA ASN A 49 6.22 -4.75 6.77
C ASN A 49 5.71 -3.34 7.12
N VAL A 50 5.81 -2.99 8.40
CA VAL A 50 5.30 -1.74 8.97
C VAL A 50 6.44 -0.87 9.47
N VAL A 51 6.38 0.41 9.14
CA VAL A 51 7.22 1.48 9.67
C VAL A 51 6.39 2.32 10.64
N GLN A 52 6.92 2.54 11.85
CA GLN A 52 6.40 3.49 12.82
C GLN A 52 7.03 4.87 12.60
N CYS A 53 6.17 5.88 12.47
CA CYS A 53 6.53 7.28 12.29
C CYS A 53 6.46 8.01 13.64
N LYS A 54 7.62 8.31 14.25
CA LYS A 54 7.70 9.07 15.51
C LYS A 54 8.11 10.51 15.25
N ARG A 55 7.24 11.46 15.61
CA ARG A 55 7.56 12.88 15.54
C ARG A 55 8.70 13.24 16.50
N ARG A 56 9.72 13.93 15.98
CA ARG A 56 10.88 14.45 16.71
C ARG A 56 11.06 15.92 16.31
N GLY A 57 10.31 16.80 16.98
CA GLY A 57 10.29 18.24 16.67
C GLY A 57 9.75 18.52 15.28
N LYS A 58 10.60 19.05 14.39
CA LYS A 58 10.27 19.37 12.99
C LYS A 58 10.47 18.21 12.00
N ARG A 59 11.01 17.07 12.44
CA ARG A 59 11.26 15.90 11.61
C ARG A 59 10.53 14.67 12.15
N THR A 60 10.42 13.64 11.31
CA THR A 60 9.92 12.32 11.69
C THR A 60 11.08 11.34 11.71
N ALA A 61 11.21 10.58 12.81
CA ALA A 61 12.11 9.43 12.89
C ALA A 61 11.30 8.16 12.62
N LEU A 62 11.85 7.30 11.76
CA LEU A 62 11.18 6.10 11.27
C LEU A 62 11.80 4.86 11.89
N TYR A 63 10.95 3.89 12.24
CA TYR A 63 11.39 2.66 12.90
C TYR A 63 10.64 1.46 12.34
N THR A 64 11.34 0.35 12.11
CA THR A 64 10.72 -0.97 11.93
C THR A 64 10.94 -1.82 13.17
N LYS A 65 10.10 -2.84 13.34
CA LYS A 65 10.24 -3.78 14.48
C LYS A 65 11.56 -4.54 14.44
N GLU A 66 12.04 -4.89 13.25
CA GLU A 66 13.17 -5.79 13.06
C GLU A 66 14.54 -5.12 13.28
N VAL A 67 14.74 -3.94 12.66
CA VAL A 67 16.06 -3.29 12.62
C VAL A 67 16.10 -1.98 13.39
N GLY A 68 14.97 -1.55 13.97
CA GLY A 68 14.88 -0.27 14.65
C GLY A 68 14.88 0.88 13.64
N LYS A 69 15.76 1.87 13.83
CA LYS A 69 15.74 3.12 13.05
C LYS A 69 16.06 2.86 11.58
N VAL A 70 15.26 3.41 10.68
CA VAL A 70 15.45 3.35 9.22
C VAL A 70 15.30 4.73 8.59
N ASP A 71 15.74 4.86 7.35
CA ASP A 71 15.54 6.04 6.51
C ASP A 71 14.79 5.65 5.22
N ILE A 72 14.12 6.60 4.58
CA ILE A 72 13.41 6.37 3.32
C ILE A 72 14.41 6.46 2.16
N HIS A 73 14.34 5.49 1.24
CA HIS A 73 15.17 5.51 0.04
C HIS A 73 14.94 6.81 -0.78
N PRO A 74 15.98 7.48 -1.31
CA PRO A 74 15.84 8.76 -2.02
C PRO A 74 14.90 8.75 -3.23
N ALA A 75 14.72 7.59 -3.86
CA ALA A 75 13.80 7.44 -5.00
C ALA A 75 12.31 7.35 -4.59
N SER A 76 12.01 7.20 -3.30
CA SER A 76 10.62 7.23 -2.84
C SER A 76 10.07 8.65 -2.94
N VAL A 77 8.80 8.75 -3.33
CA VAL A 77 8.04 10.02 -3.27
C VAL A 77 8.00 10.62 -1.85
N ASN A 78 8.21 9.80 -0.82
CA ASN A 78 8.22 10.23 0.58
C ASN A 78 9.61 10.69 1.08
N ALA A 79 10.66 10.63 0.28
CA ALA A 79 12.02 10.98 0.72
C ALA A 79 12.14 12.44 1.20
N GLY A 80 11.37 13.36 0.60
CA GLY A 80 11.31 14.77 0.99
C GLY A 80 10.28 15.10 2.07
N VAL A 81 9.52 14.11 2.56
CA VAL A 81 8.42 14.35 3.50
C VAL A 81 8.95 14.32 4.94
N HIS A 82 8.66 15.37 5.70
CA HIS A 82 9.15 15.51 7.08
C HIS A 82 8.08 15.24 8.14
N LEU A 83 6.80 15.33 7.79
CA LEU A 83 5.66 15.11 8.66
C LEU A 83 4.65 14.22 7.94
N PHE A 84 4.33 13.09 8.56
CA PHE A 84 3.31 12.18 8.07
C PHE A 84 2.01 12.39 8.86
N PRO A 85 0.84 12.34 8.21
CA PRO A 85 -0.44 12.54 8.89
C PRO A 85 -0.78 11.39 9.83
N LEU A 86 -0.29 10.18 9.53
CA LEU A 86 -0.52 8.97 10.32
C LEU A 86 0.77 8.47 10.97
N PRO A 87 0.67 7.78 12.12
CA PRO A 87 1.84 7.30 12.87
C PRO A 87 2.47 6.02 12.28
N TYR A 88 1.95 5.50 11.18
CA TYR A 88 2.42 4.27 10.55
C TYR A 88 2.39 4.35 9.03
N MET A 89 3.28 3.59 8.40
CA MET A 89 3.36 3.35 6.96
C MET A 89 3.66 1.87 6.71
N VAL A 90 3.39 1.38 5.50
CA VAL A 90 3.79 0.05 5.04
C VAL A 90 4.78 0.14 3.90
N TYR A 91 5.59 -0.90 3.68
CA TYR A 91 6.58 -0.97 2.62
C TYR A 91 6.63 -2.37 1.97
N SER A 92 7.09 -2.43 0.72
CA SER A 92 7.26 -3.69 0.00
C SER A 92 8.69 -4.22 0.11
N GLU A 93 9.67 -3.37 -0.20
CA GLU A 93 11.08 -3.73 -0.25
C GLU A 93 11.87 -2.92 0.78
N LYS A 94 12.93 -3.52 1.31
CA LYS A 94 13.79 -3.00 2.37
C LYS A 94 15.21 -2.82 1.88
#